data_AF-A0A0M9BMT7-F1
#
_entry.id   AF-A0A0M9BMT7-F1
#
_cell.length_a   1.000
_cell.length_b   1.000
_cell.length_c   1.000
_cell.angle_alpha   90.00
_cell.angle_beta   90.00
_cell.angle_gamma   90.00
#
_symmetry.space_group_name_H-M   'P 1'
#
loop_
_entity.id
_entity.type
_entity.pdbx_description
1 polymer ?
#
loop_
_entity_poly.entity_id
_entity_poly.type
_entity_poly.pdbx_seq_one_letter_code
_entity_poly.pdbx_strand_id
1 'polypeptide(L)'
;MLTKEDFKKQKKEAKHEIALIEQEFQNLQQKIDSPLHEKDKLWDDEEVKQLTRKRKERKYSSWTIELCTIIEELLNQLYQLTHQKRFNSIQLMKTPAYRSLSNIEILQAELKNQRLSLKSGMENVEEEITKVFQLRNKLIHSNFSYASILRENHDAKQEFESILDTVKQYRKYLKYNQPEN
;
A
#
# COMPACT_ATOMS: atom_id res chain seq x y z
N MET A 1 12.64 -22.46 7.32
CA MET A 1 12.31 -22.54 5.88
C MET A 1 10.82 -22.34 5.76
N LEU A 2 10.37 -21.45 4.88
CA LEU A 2 8.96 -21.11 4.68
C LEU A 2 8.14 -22.33 4.25
N THR A 3 6.96 -22.54 4.84
CA THR A 3 6.00 -23.56 4.40
C THR A 3 4.85 -22.96 3.59
N LYS A 4 4.07 -23.81 2.90
CA LYS A 4 2.86 -23.40 2.17
C LYS A 4 1.79 -22.86 3.13
N GLU A 5 1.70 -23.41 4.33
CA GLU A 5 0.82 -22.99 5.42
C GLU A 5 1.21 -21.61 5.94
N ASP A 6 2.51 -21.37 6.17
CA ASP A 6 3.02 -20.05 6.56
C ASP A 6 2.69 -19.00 5.50
N PHE A 7 2.95 -19.30 4.23
CA PHE A 7 2.61 -18.40 3.12
C PHE A 7 1.12 -18.06 3.09
N LYS A 8 0.24 -19.08 3.23
CA LYS A 8 -1.21 -18.88 3.28
C LYS A 8 -1.62 -18.02 4.47
N LYS A 9 -0.99 -18.23 5.63
CA LYS A 9 -1.26 -17.46 6.86
C LYS A 9 -0.95 -15.97 6.63
N GLN A 10 0.28 -15.63 6.21
CA GLN A 10 0.66 -14.22 6.01
C GLN A 10 -0.19 -13.55 4.94
N LYS A 11 -0.47 -14.25 3.85
CA LYS A 11 -1.34 -13.72 2.79
C LYS A 11 -2.78 -13.50 3.27
N LYS A 12 -3.27 -14.29 4.23
CA LYS A 12 -4.61 -14.15 4.82
C LYS A 12 -4.66 -13.00 5.82
N GLU A 13 -3.62 -12.81 6.61
CA GLU A 13 -3.47 -11.67 7.53
C GLU A 13 -3.53 -10.34 6.76
N ALA A 14 -2.65 -10.17 5.76
CA ALA A 14 -2.68 -9.00 4.88
C ALA A 14 -4.03 -8.80 4.18
N LYS A 15 -4.74 -9.89 3.80
CA LYS A 15 -6.10 -9.80 3.25
C LYS A 15 -7.08 -9.16 4.23
N HIS A 16 -7.00 -9.53 5.51
CA HIS A 16 -7.90 -9.03 6.54
C HIS A 16 -7.64 -7.55 6.83
N GLU A 17 -6.38 -7.15 6.97
CA GLU A 17 -6.03 -5.74 7.20
C GLU A 17 -6.46 -4.83 6.04
N ILE A 18 -6.20 -5.24 4.79
CA ILE A 18 -6.68 -4.51 3.61
C ILE A 18 -8.22 -4.37 3.63
N ALA A 19 -8.93 -5.42 4.08
CA ALA A 19 -10.39 -5.38 4.15
C ALA A 19 -10.92 -4.41 5.23
N LEU A 20 -10.17 -4.21 6.33
CA LEU A 20 -10.51 -3.20 7.34
C LEU A 20 -10.42 -1.79 6.74
N ILE A 21 -9.33 -1.48 6.03
CA ILE A 21 -9.18 -0.20 5.32
C ILE A 21 -10.29 0.00 4.29
N GLU A 22 -10.62 -1.04 3.52
CA GLU A 22 -11.73 -0.99 2.55
C GLU A 22 -13.06 -0.67 3.24
N GLN A 23 -13.34 -1.29 4.38
CA GLN A 23 -14.55 -1.00 5.17
C GLN A 23 -14.55 0.43 5.70
N GLU A 24 -13.43 0.92 6.25
CA GLU A 24 -13.32 2.30 6.71
C GLU A 24 -13.52 3.32 5.58
N PHE A 25 -12.99 3.03 4.40
CA PHE A 25 -13.19 3.82 3.20
C PHE A 25 -14.67 3.89 2.80
N GLN A 26 -15.38 2.75 2.75
CA GLN A 26 -16.82 2.74 2.46
C GLN A 26 -17.62 3.54 3.49
N ASN A 27 -17.30 3.40 4.77
CA ASN A 27 -17.93 4.17 5.85
C ASN A 27 -17.70 5.67 5.70
N LEU A 28 -16.52 6.09 5.21
CA LEU A 28 -16.24 7.50 4.94
C LEU A 28 -17.08 8.06 3.79
N GLN A 29 -17.38 7.24 2.77
CA GLN A 29 -18.26 7.65 1.65
C GLN A 29 -19.72 7.79 2.09
N GLN A 30 -20.17 6.98 3.04
CA GLN A 30 -21.56 6.98 3.52
C GLN A 30 -21.86 8.08 4.54
N LYS A 31 -20.85 8.64 5.20
CA LYS A 31 -21.05 9.75 6.12
C LYS A 31 -21.43 11.01 5.35
N ILE A 32 -22.73 11.34 5.41
CA ILE A 32 -23.22 12.68 5.09
C ILE A 32 -22.46 13.65 6.00
N ASP A 33 -21.86 14.67 5.40
CA ASP A 33 -21.11 15.68 6.12
C ASP A 33 -22.05 16.33 7.14
N SER A 34 -21.92 15.90 8.41
CA SER A 34 -22.76 16.39 9.49
C SER A 34 -22.56 17.90 9.62
N PRO A 35 -23.63 18.71 9.75
CA PRO A 35 -23.51 20.15 9.95
C PRO A 35 -22.94 20.39 11.34
N LEU A 36 -21.62 20.35 11.46
CA LEU A 36 -20.91 20.51 12.72
C LEU A 36 -20.95 21.97 13.23
N HIS A 37 -21.42 22.93 12.42
CA HIS A 37 -21.11 24.35 12.61
C HIS A 37 -22.29 25.33 12.50
N GLU A 38 -23.48 24.99 13.01
CA GLU A 38 -24.49 26.03 13.21
C GLU A 38 -24.27 26.88 14.49
N LYS A 39 -23.47 26.42 15.45
CA LYS A 39 -23.41 27.08 16.77
C LYS A 39 -22.55 28.35 16.83
N ASP A 40 -21.47 28.46 16.06
CA ASP A 40 -20.49 29.54 16.27
C ASP A 40 -20.35 30.53 15.10
N LYS A 41 -20.99 30.28 13.93
CA LYS A 41 -20.88 31.09 12.69
C LYS A 41 -19.44 31.52 12.32
N LEU A 42 -18.44 30.77 12.77
CA LEU A 42 -17.02 31.08 12.57
C LEU A 42 -16.54 30.82 11.14
N TRP A 43 -17.27 29.97 10.41
CA TRP A 43 -16.92 29.56 9.06
C TRP A 43 -18.13 29.61 8.13
N ASP A 44 -17.89 29.98 6.87
CA ASP A 44 -18.88 29.85 5.81
C ASP A 44 -18.93 28.42 5.23
N ASP A 45 -19.97 28.13 4.44
CA ASP A 45 -20.19 26.80 3.85
C ASP A 45 -19.04 26.34 2.94
N GLU A 46 -18.36 27.26 2.26
CA GLU A 46 -17.23 26.93 1.39
C GLU A 46 -15.99 26.59 2.24
N GLU A 47 -15.72 27.32 3.31
CA GLU A 47 -14.67 26.99 4.28
C GLU A 47 -14.89 25.60 4.91
N VAL A 48 -16.13 25.29 5.32
CA VAL A 48 -16.50 23.97 5.87
C VAL A 48 -16.30 22.86 4.83
N LYS A 49 -16.68 23.10 3.58
CA LYS A 49 -16.48 22.17 2.47
C LYS A 49 -14.99 21.93 2.19
N GLN A 50 -14.18 22.97 2.19
CA GLN A 50 -12.72 22.86 2.01
C GLN A 50 -12.07 22.10 3.18
N LEU A 51 -12.47 22.35 4.42
CA LEU A 51 -11.98 21.61 5.59
C LEU A 51 -12.35 20.12 5.51
N THR A 52 -13.59 19.83 5.10
CA THR A 52 -14.08 18.47 4.90
C THR A 52 -13.30 17.75 3.80
N ARG A 53 -13.08 18.41 2.67
CA ARG A 53 -12.24 17.89 1.58
C ARG A 53 -10.83 17.59 2.07
N LYS A 54 -10.16 18.54 2.73
CA LYS A 54 -8.81 18.34 3.30
C LYS A 54 -8.76 17.19 4.31
N ARG A 55 -9.83 17.00 5.09
CA ARG A 55 -9.95 15.87 6.02
C ARG A 55 -10.02 14.52 5.28
N LYS A 56 -10.84 14.44 4.22
CA LYS A 56 -10.97 13.23 3.38
C LYS A 56 -9.62 12.92 2.69
N GLU A 57 -8.95 13.93 2.13
CA GLU A 57 -7.63 13.78 1.52
C GLU A 57 -6.59 13.22 2.50
N ARG A 58 -6.49 13.77 3.72
CA ARG A 58 -5.58 13.23 4.75
C ARG A 58 -5.88 11.77 5.10
N LYS A 59 -7.16 11.38 5.11
CA LYS A 59 -7.57 9.98 5.34
C LYS A 59 -7.08 9.07 4.22
N TYR A 60 -7.29 9.46 2.96
CA TYR A 60 -6.77 8.72 1.82
C TYR A 60 -5.25 8.58 1.85
N SER A 61 -4.52 9.64 2.19
CA SER A 61 -3.06 9.60 2.32
C SER A 61 -2.61 8.65 3.43
N SER A 62 -3.27 8.69 4.58
CA SER A 62 -3.00 7.79 5.71
C SER A 62 -3.20 6.34 5.32
N TRP A 63 -4.35 6.01 4.71
CA TRP A 63 -4.63 4.65 4.27
C TRP A 63 -3.71 4.18 3.16
N THR A 64 -3.25 5.07 2.28
CA THR A 64 -2.24 4.74 1.26
C THR A 64 -0.95 4.26 1.89
N ILE A 65 -0.48 4.95 2.93
CA ILE A 65 0.71 4.55 3.67
C ILE A 65 0.48 3.21 4.35
N GLU A 66 -0.65 3.05 5.02
CA GLU A 66 -1.02 1.82 5.71
C GLU A 66 -1.09 0.61 4.76
N LEU A 67 -1.69 0.78 3.58
CA LEU A 67 -1.71 -0.25 2.53
C LEU A 67 -0.30 -0.64 2.08
N CYS A 68 0.61 0.32 1.90
CA CYS A 68 2.01 0.03 1.59
C CYS A 68 2.70 -0.70 2.75
N THR A 69 2.45 -0.30 4.00
CA THR A 69 2.99 -0.97 5.19
C THR A 69 2.54 -2.41 5.27
N ILE A 70 1.26 -2.72 5.01
CA ILE A 70 0.72 -4.09 4.99
C ILE A 70 1.45 -4.96 3.96
N ILE A 71 1.71 -4.44 2.75
CA ILE A 71 2.43 -5.18 1.72
C ILE A 71 3.92 -5.35 2.08
N GLU A 72 4.55 -4.29 2.60
CA GLU A 72 5.95 -4.36 3.04
C GLU A 72 6.13 -5.36 4.18
N GLU A 73 5.22 -5.39 5.14
CA GLU A 73 5.21 -6.36 6.23
C GLU A 73 5.00 -7.79 5.73
N LEU A 74 4.00 -8.03 4.87
CA LEU A 74 3.79 -9.33 4.23
C LEU A 74 5.08 -9.85 3.60
N LEU A 75 5.75 -9.03 2.78
CA LEU A 75 6.97 -9.46 2.08
C LEU A 75 8.16 -9.64 3.02
N ASN A 76 8.31 -8.78 4.03
CA ASN A 76 9.36 -8.93 5.05
C ASN A 76 9.20 -10.21 5.86
N GLN A 77 7.98 -10.55 6.28
CA GLN A 77 7.70 -11.78 7.01
C GLN A 77 8.00 -13.01 6.14
N LEU A 78 7.59 -12.99 4.86
CA LEU A 78 7.94 -14.05 3.91
C LEU A 78 9.46 -14.17 3.71
N TYR A 79 10.17 -13.05 3.61
CA TYR A 79 11.63 -13.03 3.48
C TYR A 79 12.29 -13.63 4.72
N GLN A 80 11.85 -13.24 5.92
CA GLN A 80 12.40 -13.75 7.17
C GLN A 80 12.17 -15.26 7.33
N LEU A 81 10.99 -15.76 6.98
CA LEU A 81 10.68 -17.19 7.04
C LEU A 81 11.48 -18.00 6.02
N THR A 82 11.75 -17.41 4.86
CA THR A 82 12.52 -18.02 3.78
C THR A 82 14.01 -18.08 4.10
N HIS A 83 14.61 -16.95 4.49
CA HIS A 83 16.05 -16.81 4.67
C HIS A 83 16.53 -16.95 6.11
N GLN A 84 15.61 -17.05 7.08
CA GLN A 84 15.92 -17.12 8.52
C GLN A 84 16.77 -15.94 9.04
N LYS A 85 16.65 -14.78 8.38
CA LYS A 85 17.34 -13.52 8.73
C LYS A 85 16.41 -12.33 8.56
N ARG A 86 16.67 -11.26 9.30
CA ARG A 86 15.96 -9.99 9.13
C ARG A 86 16.36 -9.34 7.81
N PHE A 87 15.40 -8.66 7.18
CA PHE A 87 15.68 -7.85 6.00
C PHE A 87 16.57 -6.67 6.40
N ASN A 88 17.64 -6.44 5.62
CA ASN A 88 18.55 -5.32 5.81
C ASN A 88 18.91 -4.79 4.43
N SER A 89 18.15 -3.80 3.98
CA SER A 89 18.33 -3.20 2.65
C SER A 89 19.70 -2.55 2.50
N ILE A 90 20.23 -1.88 3.52
CA ILE A 90 21.57 -1.25 3.48
C ILE A 90 22.66 -2.27 3.15
N GLN A 91 22.58 -3.45 3.76
CA GLN A 91 23.54 -4.52 3.47
C GLN A 91 23.33 -5.12 2.07
N LEU A 92 22.08 -5.31 1.65
CA LEU A 92 21.75 -5.85 0.33
C LEU A 92 22.12 -4.90 -0.82
N MET A 93 22.00 -3.59 -0.62
CA MET A 93 22.39 -2.55 -1.60
C MET A 93 23.89 -2.50 -1.89
N LYS A 94 24.73 -3.16 -1.06
CA LYS A 94 26.15 -3.37 -1.37
C LYS A 94 26.34 -4.31 -2.57
N THR A 95 25.39 -5.19 -2.83
CA THR A 95 25.34 -6.05 -4.02
C THR A 95 25.03 -5.19 -5.25
N PRO A 96 25.84 -5.23 -6.32
CA PRO A 96 25.63 -4.41 -7.52
C PRO A 96 24.22 -4.49 -8.12
N ALA A 97 23.61 -5.67 -8.10
CA ALA A 97 22.25 -5.90 -8.62
C ALA A 97 21.15 -5.13 -7.87
N TYR A 98 21.39 -4.70 -6.63
CA TYR A 98 20.38 -4.08 -5.76
C TYR A 98 20.63 -2.60 -5.47
N ARG A 99 21.74 -2.03 -5.96
CA ARG A 99 22.20 -0.69 -5.57
C ARG A 99 21.21 0.43 -5.91
N SER A 100 20.47 0.29 -7.00
CA SER A 100 19.48 1.27 -7.46
C SER A 100 18.03 0.90 -7.12
N LEU A 101 17.81 -0.24 -6.46
CA LEU A 101 16.48 -0.76 -6.18
C LEU A 101 15.95 -0.21 -4.86
N SER A 102 14.66 0.07 -4.81
CA SER A 102 13.94 0.36 -3.57
C SER A 102 13.78 -0.90 -2.71
N ASN A 103 13.44 -0.73 -1.42
CA ASN A 103 13.24 -1.87 -0.52
C ASN A 103 12.22 -2.89 -1.05
N ILE A 104 11.13 -2.43 -1.66
CA ILE A 104 10.09 -3.29 -2.22
C ILE A 104 10.62 -4.12 -3.39
N GLU A 105 11.40 -3.50 -4.28
CA GLU A 105 12.02 -4.17 -5.42
C GLU A 105 13.07 -5.20 -4.97
N ILE A 106 13.87 -4.88 -3.93
CA ILE A 106 14.83 -5.84 -3.35
C ILE A 106 14.09 -7.04 -2.74
N LEU A 107 13.02 -6.81 -1.96
CA LEU A 107 12.21 -7.88 -1.40
C LEU A 107 11.60 -8.75 -2.49
N GLN A 108 11.03 -8.16 -3.53
CA GLN A 108 10.48 -8.88 -4.68
C GLN A 108 11.54 -9.74 -5.37
N ALA A 109 12.74 -9.20 -5.62
CA ALA A 109 13.84 -9.93 -6.25
C ALA A 109 14.31 -11.12 -5.39
N GLU A 110 14.54 -10.92 -4.10
CA GLU A 110 14.98 -11.98 -3.17
C GLU A 110 13.92 -13.10 -3.07
N LEU A 111 12.63 -12.75 -2.96
CA LEU A 111 11.54 -13.71 -2.87
C LEU A 111 11.30 -14.46 -4.18
N LYS A 112 11.45 -13.78 -5.33
CA LYS A 112 11.32 -14.39 -6.67
C LYS A 112 12.34 -15.52 -6.87
N ASN A 113 13.57 -15.34 -6.40
CA ASN A 113 14.61 -16.38 -6.41
C ASN A 113 14.22 -17.61 -5.56
N GLN A 114 13.27 -17.45 -4.65
CA GLN A 114 12.78 -18.48 -3.72
C GLN A 114 11.36 -18.97 -4.09
N ARG A 115 10.99 -18.85 -5.38
CA ARG A 115 9.71 -19.31 -5.94
C ARG A 115 8.47 -18.58 -5.41
N LEU A 116 8.66 -17.41 -4.78
CA LEU A 116 7.59 -16.51 -4.40
C LEU A 116 7.49 -15.39 -5.44
N SER A 117 6.53 -15.49 -6.33
CA SER A 117 6.39 -14.57 -7.46
C SER A 117 4.92 -14.33 -7.79
N LEU A 118 4.64 -13.30 -8.57
CA LEU A 118 3.29 -13.11 -9.09
C LEU A 118 2.93 -14.23 -10.07
N LYS A 119 1.63 -14.51 -10.18
CA LYS A 119 1.09 -15.40 -11.22
C LYS A 119 1.56 -14.91 -12.59
N SER A 120 1.99 -15.83 -13.47
CA SER A 120 2.33 -15.51 -14.86
C SER A 120 1.22 -14.70 -15.55
N GLY A 121 1.61 -13.66 -16.29
CA GLY A 121 0.69 -12.72 -16.94
C GLY A 121 0.24 -11.56 -16.05
N MET A 122 0.83 -11.39 -14.86
CA MET A 122 0.54 -10.31 -13.91
C MET A 122 1.77 -9.41 -13.66
N GLU A 123 2.71 -9.38 -14.60
CA GLU A 123 3.96 -8.61 -14.50
C GLU A 123 3.67 -7.11 -14.30
N ASN A 124 2.65 -6.59 -14.97
CA ASN A 124 2.20 -5.19 -14.81
C ASN A 124 1.84 -4.86 -13.35
N VAL A 125 1.32 -5.81 -12.57
CA VAL A 125 0.94 -5.58 -11.16
C VAL A 125 2.18 -5.39 -10.28
N GLU A 126 3.32 -5.99 -10.64
CA GLU A 126 4.61 -5.79 -9.96
C GLU A 126 5.16 -4.37 -10.19
N GLU A 127 4.96 -3.85 -11.42
CA GLU A 127 5.32 -2.48 -11.76
C GLU A 127 4.40 -1.46 -11.07
N GLU A 128 3.08 -1.70 -11.10
CA GLU A 128 2.10 -0.82 -10.46
C GLU A 128 2.31 -0.73 -8.95
N ILE A 129 2.58 -1.85 -8.25
CA ILE A 129 2.86 -1.78 -6.82
C ILE A 129 4.14 -0.98 -6.53
N THR A 130 5.14 -1.04 -7.41
CA THR A 130 6.36 -0.23 -7.28
C THR A 130 6.04 1.27 -7.39
N LYS A 131 5.17 1.65 -8.34
CA LYS A 131 4.68 3.04 -8.47
C LYS A 131 3.91 3.49 -7.22
N VAL A 132 3.09 2.62 -6.64
CA VAL A 132 2.39 2.89 -5.38
C VAL A 132 3.38 3.19 -4.23
N PHE A 133 4.47 2.43 -4.12
CA PHE A 133 5.51 2.69 -3.12
C PHE A 133 6.29 4.00 -3.39
N GLN A 134 6.52 4.34 -4.66
CA GLN A 134 7.11 5.64 -5.02
C GLN A 134 6.16 6.79 -4.65
N LEU A 135 4.86 6.63 -4.87
CA LEU A 135 3.84 7.60 -4.48
C LEU A 135 3.79 7.78 -2.96
N ARG A 136 3.85 6.69 -2.18
CA ARG A 136 3.98 6.75 -0.72
C ARG A 136 5.16 7.64 -0.28
N ASN A 137 6.33 7.50 -0.90
CA ASN A 137 7.47 8.35 -0.58
C ASN A 137 7.18 9.83 -0.87
N LYS A 138 6.56 10.12 -2.02
CA LYS A 138 6.14 11.49 -2.36
C LYS A 138 5.14 12.04 -1.34
N LEU A 139 4.15 11.24 -0.92
CA LEU A 139 3.17 11.62 0.11
C LEU A 139 3.84 12.00 1.43
N ILE A 140 4.78 11.16 1.92
CA ILE A 140 5.52 11.42 3.17
C ILE A 140 6.29 12.74 3.09
N HIS A 141 6.98 12.98 1.97
CA HIS A 141 7.74 14.24 1.76
C HIS A 141 6.86 15.45 1.47
N SER A 142 5.57 15.24 1.20
CA SER A 142 4.62 16.29 0.89
C SER A 142 3.58 16.49 2.00
N ASN A 143 3.94 16.17 3.25
CA ASN A 143 3.08 16.31 4.44
C ASN A 143 1.72 15.61 4.30
N PHE A 144 1.70 14.43 3.68
CA PHE A 144 0.49 13.62 3.45
C PHE A 144 -0.58 14.33 2.60
N SER A 145 -0.16 15.25 1.72
CA SER A 145 -1.07 15.98 0.84
C SER A 145 -1.06 15.37 -0.56
N TYR A 146 -2.21 14.82 -0.97
CA TYR A 146 -2.42 14.41 -2.37
C TYR A 146 -2.41 15.61 -3.32
N ALA A 147 -2.99 16.73 -2.90
CA ALA A 147 -3.08 17.95 -3.70
C ALA A 147 -1.72 18.54 -4.12
N SER A 148 -0.64 18.22 -3.38
CA SER A 148 0.72 18.71 -3.69
C SER A 148 1.54 17.75 -4.56
N ILE A 149 1.05 16.52 -4.78
CA ILE A 149 1.76 15.50 -5.57
C ILE A 149 1.01 15.12 -6.84
N LEU A 150 -0.31 15.28 -6.84
CA LEU A 150 -1.15 15.07 -8.02
C LEU A 150 -1.24 16.37 -8.82
N ARG A 151 -1.31 16.25 -10.15
CA ARG A 151 -1.50 17.40 -11.04
C ARG A 151 -2.87 18.04 -10.80
N GLU A 152 -3.02 19.31 -11.16
CA GLU A 152 -4.31 19.99 -11.15
C GLU A 152 -5.37 19.14 -11.91
N ASN A 153 -6.53 18.94 -11.27
CA ASN A 153 -7.66 18.09 -11.71
C ASN A 153 -7.60 16.58 -11.42
N HIS A 154 -6.63 16.08 -10.64
CA HIS A 154 -6.70 14.70 -10.14
C HIS A 154 -7.46 14.59 -8.81
N ASP A 155 -8.35 13.60 -8.73
CA ASP A 155 -9.16 13.33 -7.54
C ASP A 155 -8.42 12.35 -6.61
N ALA A 156 -8.12 12.80 -5.39
CA ALA A 156 -7.46 11.99 -4.37
C ALA A 156 -8.25 10.71 -4.03
N LYS A 157 -9.58 10.72 -4.18
CA LYS A 157 -10.41 9.53 -4.00
C LYS A 157 -10.12 8.50 -5.09
N GLN A 158 -10.15 8.90 -6.36
CA GLN A 158 -9.86 8.02 -7.50
C GLN A 158 -8.46 7.42 -7.42
N GLU A 159 -7.48 8.25 -7.04
CA GLU A 159 -6.11 7.78 -6.82
C GLU A 159 -6.06 6.71 -5.72
N PHE A 160 -6.72 6.96 -4.58
CA PHE A 160 -6.81 5.98 -3.50
C PHE A 160 -7.52 4.68 -3.92
N GLU A 161 -8.61 4.75 -4.68
CA GLU A 161 -9.32 3.58 -5.20
C GLU A 161 -8.41 2.73 -6.10
N SER A 162 -7.64 3.37 -6.98
CA SER A 162 -6.64 2.72 -7.84
C SER A 162 -5.54 2.01 -7.03
N ILE A 163 -5.03 2.68 -5.98
CA ILE A 163 -4.03 2.11 -5.06
C ILE A 163 -4.60 0.89 -4.32
N LEU A 164 -5.80 1.02 -3.76
CA LEU A 164 -6.47 -0.07 -3.05
C LEU A 164 -6.65 -1.29 -3.96
N ASP A 165 -7.08 -1.09 -5.21
CA ASP A 165 -7.20 -2.18 -6.17
C ASP A 165 -5.83 -2.80 -6.50
N THR A 166 -4.81 -1.98 -6.79
CA THR A 166 -3.45 -2.44 -7.06
C THR A 166 -2.90 -3.32 -5.92
N VAL A 167 -3.05 -2.87 -4.68
CA VAL A 167 -2.62 -3.61 -3.47
C VAL A 167 -3.39 -4.92 -3.32
N LYS A 168 -4.71 -4.91 -3.54
CA LYS A 168 -5.56 -6.12 -3.53
C LYS A 168 -5.12 -7.11 -4.61
N GLN A 169 -4.85 -6.64 -5.82
CA GLN A 169 -4.39 -7.45 -6.93
C GLN A 169 -3.01 -8.05 -6.67
N TYR A 170 -2.04 -7.24 -6.23
CA TYR A 170 -0.69 -7.70 -5.92
C TYR A 170 -0.71 -8.84 -4.90
N ARG A 171 -1.39 -8.64 -3.77
CA ARG A 171 -1.55 -9.69 -2.75
C ARG A 171 -2.29 -10.90 -3.30
N LYS A 172 -3.37 -10.73 -4.09
CA LYS A 172 -4.14 -11.83 -4.69
C LYS A 172 -3.27 -12.68 -5.61
N TYR A 173 -2.43 -12.07 -6.43
CA TYR A 173 -1.62 -12.75 -7.44
C TYR A 173 -0.26 -13.23 -6.96
N LEU A 174 0.21 -12.82 -5.78
CA LEU A 174 1.39 -13.41 -5.16
C LEU A 174 1.18 -14.92 -4.93
N LYS A 175 2.11 -15.75 -5.40
CA LYS A 175 2.06 -17.21 -5.34
C LYS A 175 3.33 -17.78 -4.74
N TYR A 176 3.17 -18.95 -4.12
CA TYR A 176 4.27 -19.79 -3.70
C TYR A 176 4.33 -21.02 -4.61
N ASN A 177 5.29 -21.04 -5.53
CA ASN A 177 5.42 -22.03 -6.60
C ASN A 177 6.30 -23.21 -6.18
N GLN A 178 6.10 -23.74 -4.98
CA GLN A 178 6.76 -24.97 -4.56
C GLN A 178 6.01 -26.18 -5.16
N PRO A 179 6.71 -27.15 -5.79
CA PRO A 179 6.08 -28.38 -6.24
C PRO A 179 5.51 -29.14 -5.03
N GLU A 180 4.34 -29.75 -5.22
CA GLU A 180 3.78 -30.65 -4.21
C GLU A 180 4.65 -31.91 -4.18
N ASN A 181 5.34 -32.13 -3.06
CA ASN A 181 6.02 -33.39 -2.78
C ASN A 181 5.00 -34.42 -2.31
#